data_AF-A0A1Y4G3T1-F1
#
_entry.id   AF-A0A1Y4G3T1-F1
#
_cell.length_a   1.000
_cell.length_b   1.000
_cell.length_c   1.000
_cell.angle_alpha   90.00
_cell.angle_beta   90.00
_cell.angle_gamma   90.00
#
_symmetry.space_group_name_H-M   'P 1'
#
loop_
_entity.id
_entity.type
_entity.pdbx_description
1 polymer ?
#
loop_
_entity_poly.entity_id
_entity_poly.type
_entity_poly.pdbx_seq_one_letter_code
_entity_poly.pdbx_strand_id
1 'polypeptide(L)'
;MKRWGLVAMIVLTVLPLVTTGLAVLFVLPDTIPLHAGASGIDRIGSKLDAFELAPFLVSFGALATVAYARMDRLAAKYDSDAHSGRVLLLFALALMNVWQLIFLVWMAFGTK
;
A
#
# COMPACT_ATOMS: atom_id res chain seq x y z
N MET A 1 -21.99 4.39 -7.68
CA MET A 1 -20.84 3.91 -6.88
C MET A 1 -19.69 3.32 -7.71
N LYS A 2 -19.96 2.45 -8.69
CA LYS A 2 -18.93 1.65 -9.38
C LYS A 2 -17.82 2.47 -10.08
N ARG A 3 -18.15 3.58 -10.75
CA ARG A 3 -17.16 4.42 -11.47
C ARG A 3 -16.21 5.14 -10.50
N TRP A 4 -16.74 5.81 -9.49
CA TRP A 4 -15.94 6.54 -8.51
C TRP A 4 -15.15 5.61 -7.58
N GLY A 5 -15.72 4.48 -7.19
CA GLY A 5 -15.00 3.48 -6.41
C GLY A 5 -13.84 2.85 -7.19
N LEU A 6 -14.00 2.59 -8.50
CA LEU A 6 -12.90 2.13 -9.33
C LEU A 6 -11.78 3.17 -9.45
N VAL A 7 -12.12 4.46 -9.60
CA VAL A 7 -11.14 5.55 -9.59
C VAL A 7 -10.39 5.57 -8.25
N ALA A 8 -11.10 5.45 -7.12
CA ALA A 8 -10.47 5.38 -5.81
C ALA A 8 -9.51 4.18 -5.70
N MET A 9 -9.88 3.00 -6.21
CA MET A 9 -9.01 1.83 -6.24
C MET A 9 -7.73 2.07 -7.05
N ILE A 10 -7.83 2.72 -8.22
CA ILE A 10 -6.66 3.07 -9.04
C ILE A 10 -5.75 4.04 -8.30
N VAL A 11 -6.32 5.09 -7.68
CA VAL A 11 -5.54 6.05 -6.89
C VAL A 11 -4.83 5.33 -5.75
N LEU A 12 -5.55 4.53 -4.94
CA LEU A 12 -4.97 3.78 -3.83
C LEU A 12 -3.95 2.73 -4.26
N THR A 13 -4.00 2.26 -5.50
CA THR A 13 -3.02 1.31 -6.07
C THR A 13 -1.70 1.99 -6.40
N VAL A 14 -1.74 3.20 -6.96
CA VAL A 14 -0.54 3.94 -7.37
C VAL A 14 0.06 4.74 -6.21
N LEU A 15 -0.77 5.07 -5.21
CA LEU A 15 -0.39 5.91 -4.07
C LEU A 15 0.88 5.45 -3.34
N PRO A 16 1.13 4.15 -3.06
CA PRO A 16 2.34 3.71 -2.38
C PRO A 16 3.62 4.08 -3.13
N LEU A 17 3.60 4.00 -4.46
CA LEU A 17 4.76 4.36 -5.26
C LEU A 17 5.03 5.86 -5.23
N VAL A 18 3.97 6.67 -5.31
CA VAL A 18 4.05 8.14 -5.26
C VAL A 18 4.54 8.60 -3.90
N THR A 19 3.96 8.09 -2.81
CA THR A 19 4.33 8.48 -1.45
C THR A 19 5.75 8.01 -1.10
N THR A 20 6.16 6.80 -1.50
CA THR A 20 7.56 6.37 -1.35
C THR A 20 8.51 7.27 -2.14
N GLY A 21 8.19 7.60 -3.39
CA GLY A 21 9.02 8.50 -4.20
C GLY A 21 9.17 9.89 -3.57
N LEU A 22 8.08 10.49 -3.10
CA LEU A 22 8.11 11.76 -2.40
C LEU A 22 8.92 11.68 -1.09
N ALA A 23 8.78 10.59 -0.34
CA ALA A 23 9.54 10.38 0.89
C ALA A 23 11.04 10.29 0.61
N VAL A 24 11.45 9.52 -0.40
CA VAL A 24 12.85 9.38 -0.82
C VAL A 24 13.46 10.71 -1.26
N LEU A 25 12.69 11.54 -1.96
CA LEU A 25 13.16 12.82 -2.50
C LEU A 25 13.30 13.90 -1.42
N PHE A 26 12.40 13.95 -0.44
CA PHE A 26 12.23 15.14 0.41
C PHE A 26 12.26 14.87 1.92
N VAL A 27 12.11 13.62 2.37
CA VAL A 27 11.85 13.31 3.79
C VAL A 27 12.90 12.36 4.37
N LEU A 28 13.22 11.27 3.67
CA LEU A 28 14.06 10.21 4.20
C LEU A 28 15.54 10.64 4.27
N PRO A 29 16.23 10.40 5.40
CA PRO A 29 17.68 10.54 5.48
C PRO A 29 18.37 9.50 4.59
N ASP A 30 19.64 9.71 4.22
CA ASP A 30 20.36 8.78 3.32
C ASP A 30 20.47 7.35 3.87
N THR A 31 20.44 7.22 5.19
CA THR A 31 20.49 5.96 5.93
C THR A 31 19.22 5.78 6.75
N ILE A 32 18.47 4.72 6.47
CA ILE A 32 17.17 4.42 7.11
C ILE A 32 17.17 3.02 7.75
N PRO A 33 16.36 2.79 8.80
CA PRO A 33 16.10 1.45 9.27
C PRO A 33 15.17 0.74 8.29
N LEU A 34 15.47 -0.51 7.95
CA LEU A 34 14.72 -1.30 6.96
C LEU A 34 13.97 -2.47 7.60
N HIS A 35 14.38 -2.89 8.79
CA HIS A 35 13.74 -3.95 9.55
C HIS A 35 13.96 -3.72 11.05
N ALA A 36 13.00 -4.18 11.85
CA ALA A 36 13.09 -4.21 13.30
C ALA A 36 12.70 -5.60 13.80
N GLY A 37 13.62 -6.22 14.54
CA GLY A 37 13.40 -7.47 15.25
C GLY A 37 12.99 -7.25 16.70
N ALA A 38 12.97 -8.33 17.49
CA ALA A 38 12.57 -8.29 18.89
C ALA A 38 13.44 -7.37 19.77
N SER A 39 14.69 -7.10 19.35
CA SER A 39 15.65 -6.25 20.07
C SER A 39 15.81 -4.85 19.47
N GLY A 40 14.91 -4.43 18.57
CA GLY A 40 14.98 -3.14 17.88
C GLY A 40 15.45 -3.28 16.42
N ILE A 41 16.03 -2.20 15.88
CA ILE A 41 16.52 -2.16 14.50
C ILE A 41 17.64 -3.17 14.32
N ASP A 42 17.48 -4.08 13.37
CA ASP A 42 18.45 -5.13 13.04
C ASP A 42 18.93 -5.05 11.57
N ARG A 43 18.28 -4.22 10.73
CA ARG A 43 18.71 -3.93 9.35
C ARG A 43 18.62 -2.43 9.08
N ILE A 44 19.71 -1.89 8.54
CA ILE A 44 19.84 -0.51 8.09
C ILE A 44 20.26 -0.54 6.61
N GLY A 45 19.78 0.41 5.81
CA GLY A 45 20.16 0.55 4.41
C GLY A 45 19.98 1.96 3.87
N SER A 46 20.00 2.07 2.55
CA SER A 46 19.84 3.34 1.84
C SER A 46 18.37 3.76 1.78
N LYS A 47 18.08 5.06 1.72
CA LYS A 47 16.72 5.53 1.40
C LYS A 47 16.14 4.96 0.12
N LEU A 48 16.98 4.58 -0.85
CA LEU A 48 16.51 3.94 -2.09
C LEU A 48 15.89 2.56 -1.83
N ASP A 49 16.32 1.88 -0.75
CA ASP A 49 15.80 0.57 -0.36
C ASP A 49 14.36 0.67 0.17
N ALA A 50 13.84 1.88 0.44
CA ALA A 50 12.41 2.08 0.71
C ALA A 50 11.52 1.66 -0.49
N PHE A 51 12.07 1.58 -1.69
CA PHE A 51 11.39 1.05 -2.86
C PHE A 51 11.29 -0.48 -2.89
N GLU A 52 11.97 -1.24 -2.01
CA GLU A 52 11.84 -2.70 -1.99
C GLU A 52 10.38 -3.14 -1.83
N LEU A 53 9.59 -2.44 -1.01
CA LEU A 53 8.22 -2.81 -0.70
C LEU A 53 7.18 -2.22 -1.69
N ALA A 54 7.44 -1.06 -2.27
CA ALA A 54 6.45 -0.32 -3.06
C ALA A 54 5.91 -1.09 -4.28
N PRO A 55 6.74 -1.77 -5.11
CA PRO A 55 6.25 -2.59 -6.23
C PRO A 55 5.34 -3.74 -5.80
N PHE A 56 5.61 -4.36 -4.64
CA PHE A 56 4.73 -5.42 -4.10
C PHE A 56 3.35 -4.86 -3.74
N LEU A 57 3.30 -3.70 -3.08
CA LEU A 57 2.04 -3.04 -2.71
C LEU A 57 1.25 -2.62 -3.95
N VAL A 58 1.92 -2.06 -4.97
CA VAL A 58 1.27 -1.69 -6.24
C VAL A 58 0.74 -2.93 -6.96
N SER A 59 1.50 -4.02 -6.99
CA SER A 59 1.09 -5.28 -7.63
C SER A 59 -0.15 -5.88 -6.95
N PHE A 60 -0.16 -5.88 -5.61
CA PHE A 60 -1.34 -6.28 -4.83
C PHE A 60 -2.53 -5.35 -5.09
N GLY A 61 -2.30 -4.03 -5.10
CA GLY A 61 -3.30 -3.02 -5.43
C GLY A 61 -3.94 -3.22 -6.81
N ALA A 62 -3.12 -3.56 -7.81
CA ALA A 62 -3.60 -3.85 -9.16
C ALA A 62 -4.53 -5.07 -9.18
N LEU A 63 -4.16 -6.15 -8.50
CA LEU A 63 -5.01 -7.34 -8.37
C LEU A 63 -6.34 -7.02 -7.65
N ALA A 64 -6.28 -6.27 -6.54
CA ALA A 64 -7.47 -5.83 -5.81
C ALA A 64 -8.37 -4.93 -6.68
N THR A 65 -7.77 -4.03 -7.47
CA THR A 65 -8.50 -3.15 -8.41
C THR A 65 -9.20 -3.96 -9.50
N VAL A 66 -8.53 -4.97 -10.06
CA VAL A 66 -9.13 -5.89 -11.02
C VAL A 66 -10.27 -6.68 -10.38
N ALA A 67 -10.10 -7.20 -9.17
CA ALA A 67 -11.14 -7.88 -8.42
C ALA A 67 -12.35 -6.97 -8.17
N TYR A 68 -12.13 -5.71 -7.78
CA TYR A 68 -13.17 -4.70 -7.62
C TYR A 68 -13.95 -4.46 -8.91
N ALA A 69 -13.25 -4.30 -10.03
CA ALA A 69 -13.85 -4.10 -11.35
C ALA A 69 -14.71 -5.30 -11.78
N ARG A 70 -14.27 -6.51 -11.43
CA ARG A 70 -14.94 -7.79 -11.74
C ARG A 70 -15.91 -8.26 -10.65
N MET A 71 -16.16 -7.45 -9.62
CA MET A 71 -16.87 -7.90 -8.41
C MET A 71 -18.26 -8.47 -8.70
N ASP A 72 -19.05 -7.92 -9.63
CA ASP A 72 -20.38 -8.47 -9.91
C ASP A 72 -20.32 -9.91 -10.46
N ARG A 73 -19.28 -10.23 -11.24
CA ARG A 73 -19.08 -11.59 -11.74
C ARG A 73 -18.62 -12.54 -10.65
N LEU A 74 -17.79 -12.06 -9.73
CA LEU A 74 -17.33 -12.84 -8.58
C LEU A 74 -18.50 -13.13 -7.62
N ALA A 75 -19.25 -12.09 -7.28
CA ALA A 75 -20.46 -12.16 -6.47
C ALA A 75 -21.47 -13.17 -7.04
N ALA A 76 -21.76 -13.09 -8.34
CA ALA A 76 -22.67 -14.04 -9.00
C ALA A 76 -22.12 -15.48 -9.01
N LYS A 77 -20.81 -15.67 -9.18
CA LYS A 77 -20.19 -17.00 -9.21
C LYS A 77 -20.20 -17.68 -7.84
N TYR A 78 -20.04 -16.90 -6.77
CA TYR A 78 -19.88 -17.41 -5.40
C TYR A 78 -21.10 -17.15 -4.51
N ASP A 79 -22.23 -16.76 -5.09
CA ASP A 79 -23.48 -16.41 -4.39
C ASP A 79 -23.26 -15.48 -3.18
N SER A 80 -22.58 -14.37 -3.42
CA SER A 80 -22.13 -13.43 -2.38
C SER A 80 -22.45 -11.97 -2.69
N ASP A 81 -22.33 -11.08 -1.70
CA ASP A 81 -22.67 -9.68 -1.86
C ASP A 81 -21.55 -8.86 -2.54
N ALA A 82 -21.84 -8.35 -3.73
CA ALA A 82 -20.94 -7.51 -4.51
C ALA A 82 -20.66 -6.15 -3.85
N HIS A 83 -21.58 -5.63 -3.03
CA HIS A 83 -21.39 -4.35 -2.36
C HIS A 83 -20.35 -4.47 -1.24
N SER A 84 -20.53 -5.43 -0.33
CA SER A 84 -19.62 -5.71 0.76
C SER A 84 -18.22 -6.05 0.27
N GLY A 85 -18.10 -6.86 -0.79
CA GLY A 85 -16.80 -7.16 -1.40
C GLY A 85 -16.06 -5.90 -1.90
N ARG A 86 -16.78 -4.93 -2.47
CA ARG A 86 -16.19 -3.65 -2.90
C ARG A 86 -15.74 -2.80 -1.73
N VAL A 87 -16.56 -2.71 -0.68
CA VAL A 87 -16.22 -1.96 0.54
C VAL A 87 -14.99 -2.56 1.20
N LEU A 88 -14.93 -3.89 1.31
CA LEU A 88 -13.79 -4.61 1.86
C LEU A 88 -12.49 -4.32 1.10
N LEU A 89 -12.52 -4.37 -0.24
CA LEU A 89 -11.32 -4.09 -1.04
C LEU A 89 -10.86 -2.63 -0.93
N LEU A 90 -11.80 -1.68 -0.91
CA LEU A 90 -11.48 -0.26 -0.68
C LEU A 90 -10.83 -0.06 0.69
N PHE A 91 -11.42 -0.64 1.73
CA PHE A 91 -10.88 -0.59 3.08
C PHE A 91 -9.49 -1.23 3.17
N ALA A 92 -9.30 -2.41 2.58
CA ALA A 92 -8.02 -3.11 2.60
C ALA A 92 -6.90 -2.30 1.92
N LEU A 93 -7.16 -1.70 0.74
CA LEU A 93 -6.15 -0.85 0.09
C LEU A 93 -5.88 0.45 0.85
N ALA A 94 -6.92 1.06 1.43
CA ALA A 94 -6.73 2.24 2.27
C ALA A 94 -5.86 1.92 3.49
N LEU A 95 -6.15 0.81 4.19
CA LEU A 95 -5.39 0.35 5.35
C LEU A 95 -3.95 0.00 4.99
N MET A 96 -3.72 -0.64 3.85
CA MET A 96 -2.38 -0.94 3.35
C MET A 96 -1.56 0.34 3.12
N ASN A 97 -2.16 1.39 2.56
CA ASN A 97 -1.51 2.69 2.40
C ASN A 97 -1.20 3.35 3.76
N VAL A 98 -2.11 3.25 4.73
CA VAL A 98 -1.85 3.75 6.10
C VAL A 98 -0.64 3.05 6.71
N TRP A 99 -0.55 1.72 6.59
CA TRP A 99 0.62 0.98 7.09
C TRP A 99 1.90 1.39 6.39
N GLN A 100 1.87 1.54 5.06
CA GLN A 100 3.04 2.01 4.31
C GLN A 100 3.49 3.41 4.76
N LEU A 101 2.57 4.33 5.03
CA LEU A 101 2.89 5.64 5.58
C LEU A 101 3.51 5.56 6.99
N ILE A 102 2.98 4.69 7.86
CA ILE A 102 3.56 4.43 9.19
C ILE A 102 5.01 3.93 9.04
N PHE A 103 5.27 3.01 8.12
CA PHE A 103 6.62 2.53 7.85
C PHE A 103 7.54 3.63 7.32
N LEU A 104 7.08 4.50 6.41
CA LEU A 104 7.89 5.62 5.92
C LEU A 104 8.21 6.63 7.03
N VAL A 105 7.27 6.91 7.93
CA VAL A 105 7.51 7.76 9.11
C VAL A 105 8.54 7.10 10.03
N TRP A 106 8.38 5.81 10.32
CA TRP A 106 9.36 5.08 11.11
C TRP A 106 10.75 5.07 10.46
N MET A 107 10.84 4.92 9.14
CA MET A 107 12.10 5.00 8.40
C MET A 107 12.76 6.39 8.51
N ALA A 108 11.96 7.46 8.54
CA ALA A 108 12.45 8.83 8.62
C ALA A 108 13.05 9.18 10.00
N PHE A 109 12.56 8.56 11.07
CA PHE A 109 12.88 8.95 12.45
C PHE A 109 13.49 7.85 13.31
N GLY A 110 13.41 6.58 12.91
CA GLY A 110 13.74 5.44 13.76
C GLY A 110 15.22 5.25 14.07
N THR A 111 16.12 5.87 13.30
CA THR A 111 17.58 5.83 13.54
C THR A 111 18.05 6.91 14.52
N LYS A 112 17.18 7.82 14.96
CA LYS A 112 17.47 8.87 15.95
C LYS A 112 16.96 8.45 17.32
#